data_AF-A0A3S0ZBV2-F1
#
_entry.id   AF-A0A3S0ZBV2-F1
#
_cell.length_a   1.000
_cell.length_b   1.000
_cell.length_c   1.000
_cell.angle_alpha   90.00
_cell.angle_beta   90.00
_cell.angle_gamma   90.00
#
_symmetry.space_group_name_H-M   'P 1'
#
loop_
_entity.id
_entity.type
_entity.pdbx_description
1 polymer ?
#
loop_
_entity_poly.entity_id
_entity_poly.type
_entity_poly.pdbx_seq_one_letter_code
_entity_poly.pdbx_strand_id
1 'polypeptide(L)'
;MSKSTVLEVCKAIRAEYQSWARRRLDEITLDYLFLDASFFRMHPGSPAEPMLAAWGITTEGKPVFVGLTPGTGDSTGVCRFPDRSARTRPWLSAAGRL
;
A
#
# COMPACT_ATOMS: atom_id res chain seq x y z
N MET A 1 8.22 2.80 30.38
CA MET A 1 6.97 2.33 29.70
C MET A 1 6.86 0.84 29.92
N SER A 2 5.78 0.35 30.53
CA SER A 2 5.57 -1.09 30.76
C SER A 2 5.20 -1.79 29.45
N LYS A 3 5.43 -3.11 29.38
CA LYS A 3 5.01 -3.94 28.22
C LYS A 3 3.49 -3.85 27.97
N SER A 4 2.69 -3.62 29.02
CA SER A 4 1.24 -3.46 28.90
C SER A 4 0.85 -2.17 28.18
N THR A 5 1.49 -1.03 28.48
CA THR A 5 1.19 0.24 27.79
C THR A 5 1.53 0.19 26.30
N VAL A 6 2.65 -0.43 25.93
CA VAL A 6 3.04 -0.59 24.51
C VAL A 6 2.03 -1.44 23.76
N LEU A 7 1.56 -2.53 24.37
CA LEU A 7 0.57 -3.41 23.76
C LEU A 7 -0.76 -2.69 23.50
N GLU A 8 -1.23 -1.88 24.44
CA GLU A 8 -2.47 -1.12 24.27
C GLU A 8 -2.36 -0.09 23.14
N VAL A 9 -1.22 0.59 23.02
CA VAL A 9 -0.96 1.51 21.89
C VAL A 9 -0.96 0.75 20.55
N CYS A 10 -0.31 -0.41 20.46
CA CYS A 10 -0.32 -1.21 19.24
C CYS A 10 -1.74 -1.68 18.85
N LYS A 11 -2.59 -1.99 19.84
CA LYS A 11 -3.99 -2.34 19.59
C LYS A 11 -4.77 -1.15 19.04
N ALA A 12 -4.60 0.04 19.61
CA ALA A 12 -5.25 1.27 19.14
C ALA A 12 -4.86 1.58 17.68
N ILE A 13 -3.56 1.59 17.38
CA ILE A 13 -3.06 1.82 16.02
C ILE A 13 -3.60 0.77 15.03
N ARG A 14 -3.68 -0.50 15.44
CA ARG A 14 -4.25 -1.56 14.61
C ARG A 14 -5.73 -1.30 14.30
N ALA A 15 -6.51 -0.83 15.27
CA ALA A 15 -7.92 -0.52 15.07
C ALA A 15 -8.10 0.67 14.11
N GLU A 16 -7.31 1.72 14.27
CA GLU A 16 -7.30 2.87 13.36
C GLU A 16 -6.93 2.46 11.94
N TYR A 17 -5.90 1.64 11.79
CA TYR A 17 -5.49 1.09 10.50
C TYR A 17 -6.61 0.28 9.84
N GLN A 18 -7.29 -0.60 10.59
CA GLN A 18 -8.39 -1.41 10.05
C GLN A 18 -9.58 -0.55 9.59
N SER A 19 -9.88 0.52 10.33
CA SER A 19 -10.90 1.49 9.94
C SER A 19 -10.51 2.20 8.64
N TRP A 20 -9.27 2.70 8.57
CA TRP A 20 -8.73 3.34 7.38
C TRP A 20 -8.69 2.40 6.16
N ALA A 21 -8.26 1.15 6.32
CA ALA A 21 -8.15 0.19 5.23
C ALA A 21 -9.51 -0.22 4.64
N ARG A 22 -10.61 -0.05 5.39
CA ARG A 22 -11.99 -0.35 4.96
C ARG A 22 -12.73 0.89 4.43
N ARG A 23 -12.09 2.05 4.43
CA ARG A 23 -12.70 3.29 3.93
C ARG A 23 -13.08 3.12 2.46
N ARG A 24 -14.15 3.79 2.04
CA ARG A 24 -14.50 3.80 0.62
C ARG A 24 -13.49 4.66 -0.16
N LEU A 25 -13.17 4.23 -1.38
CA LEU A 25 -12.18 4.88 -2.25
C LEU A 25 -12.84 5.51 -3.49
N ASP A 26 -14.16 5.44 -3.61
CA ASP A 26 -14.92 5.93 -4.77
C ASP A 26 -14.89 7.45 -4.92
N GLU A 27 -14.68 8.18 -3.83
CA GLU A 27 -14.51 9.63 -3.85
C GLU A 27 -13.09 10.05 -4.31
N ILE A 28 -12.17 9.10 -4.46
CA ILE A 28 -10.78 9.37 -4.83
C ILE A 28 -10.60 9.19 -6.33
N THR A 29 -10.47 10.31 -7.05
CA THR A 29 -10.09 10.30 -8.46
C THR A 29 -8.57 10.46 -8.57
N LEU A 30 -7.92 9.51 -9.23
CA LEU A 30 -6.46 9.45 -9.39
C LEU A 30 -6.07 9.59 -10.86
N ASP A 31 -5.10 10.45 -11.15
CA ASP A 31 -4.45 10.52 -12.45
C ASP A 31 -3.34 9.49 -12.59
N TYR A 32 -2.66 9.18 -11.48
CA TYR A 32 -1.55 8.23 -11.42
C TYR A 32 -1.70 7.32 -10.21
N LEU A 33 -1.47 6.02 -10.42
CA LEU A 33 -1.41 5.01 -9.36
C LEU A 33 -0.05 4.32 -9.41
N PHE A 34 0.61 4.29 -8.26
CA PHE A 34 1.89 3.64 -8.03
C PHE A 34 1.69 2.48 -7.05
N LEU A 35 2.34 1.36 -7.36
CA LEU A 35 2.32 0.16 -6.54
C LEU A 35 3.77 -0.18 -6.20
N ASP A 36 4.08 -0.24 -4.91
CA ASP A 36 5.37 -0.69 -4.39
C ASP A 36 5.21 -1.99 -3.58
N ALA A 37 6.23 -2.84 -3.62
CA ALA A 37 6.26 -4.12 -2.92
C ALA A 37 7.55 -4.24 -2.12
N SER A 38 7.44 -4.15 -0.81
CA SER A 38 8.58 -4.27 0.11
C SER A 38 8.50 -5.59 0.89
N PHE A 39 9.53 -6.41 0.81
CA PHE A 39 9.58 -7.72 1.48
C PHE A 39 10.10 -7.57 2.90
N PHE A 40 9.27 -7.91 3.89
CA PHE A 40 9.64 -7.84 5.30
C PHE A 40 9.67 -9.21 5.94
N ARG A 41 10.69 -9.47 6.77
CA ARG A 41 10.70 -10.62 7.67
C ARG A 41 10.12 -10.19 9.01
N MET A 42 8.88 -10.60 9.30
CA MET A 42 8.19 -10.21 10.54
C MET A 42 8.65 -11.02 11.76
N HIS A 43 9.20 -12.22 11.55
CA HIS A 43 9.73 -13.09 12.61
C HIS A 43 11.07 -13.72 12.20
N PRO A 44 12.00 -13.94 13.16
CA PRO A 44 13.20 -14.72 12.92
C PRO A 44 12.83 -16.13 12.43
N GLY A 45 13.30 -16.51 11.24
CA GLY A 45 13.03 -17.82 10.63
C GLY A 45 11.75 -17.92 9.78
N SER A 46 10.93 -16.86 9.72
CA SER A 46 9.80 -16.80 8.78
C SER A 46 10.24 -16.30 7.40
N PRO A 47 9.60 -16.77 6.32
CA PRO A 47 9.83 -16.21 4.98
C PRO A 47 9.51 -14.72 4.97
N ALA A 48 10.18 -13.98 4.10
CA ALA A 48 9.86 -12.56 3.91
C ALA A 48 8.49 -12.45 3.24
N GLU A 49 7.53 -11.85 3.93
CA GLU A 49 6.21 -11.60 3.37
C GLU A 49 6.23 -10.25 2.63
N PRO A 50 5.77 -10.19 1.38
CA PRO A 50 5.65 -8.93 0.66
C PRO A 50 4.56 -8.07 1.29
N MET A 51 4.87 -6.81 1.54
CA MET A 51 3.90 -5.76 1.82
C MET A 51 3.72 -4.92 0.56
N LEU A 52 2.48 -4.89 0.05
CA LEU A 52 2.09 -4.11 -1.11
C LEU A 52 1.52 -2.78 -0.65
N ALA A 53 2.13 -1.68 -1.08
CA ALA A 53 1.69 -0.33 -0.81
C ALA A 53 1.18 0.33 -2.11
N ALA A 54 -0.03 0.88 -2.06
CA ALA A 54 -0.66 1.60 -3.15
C ALA A 54 -0.77 3.09 -2.80
N TRP A 55 -0.21 3.94 -3.65
CA TRP A 55 -0.27 5.38 -3.52
C TRP A 55 -0.54 6.01 -4.88
N GLY A 56 -1.20 7.16 -4.92
CA GLY A 56 -1.54 7.81 -6.17
C GLY A 56 -1.50 9.31 -6.08
N ILE A 57 -1.61 9.97 -7.23
CA ILE A 57 -1.73 11.42 -7.34
C ILE A 57 -3.16 11.70 -7.80
N THR A 58 -3.88 12.53 -7.05
CA THR A 58 -5.24 12.94 -7.42
C THR A 58 -5.23 13.88 -8.61
N THR A 59 -6.40 14.12 -9.20
CA THR A 59 -6.60 15.13 -10.26
C THR A 59 -6.20 16.55 -9.84
N GLU A 60 -6.12 16.81 -8.54
CA GLU A 60 -5.62 18.07 -7.98
C GLU A 60 -4.08 18.09 -7.83
N GLY A 61 -3.40 17.04 -8.28
CA GLY A 61 -1.94 16.87 -8.13
C GLY A 61 -1.51 16.50 -6.71
N LYS A 62 -2.43 16.11 -5.82
CA LYS A 62 -2.09 15.80 -4.42
C LYS A 62 -1.80 14.31 -4.24
N PRO A 63 -0.72 13.93 -3.54
CA PRO A 63 -0.46 12.53 -3.22
C PRO A 63 -1.49 12.02 -2.21
N VAL A 64 -2.01 10.82 -2.45
CA VAL A 64 -2.93 10.12 -1.54
C VAL A 64 -2.49 8.68 -1.35
N PHE A 65 -2.54 8.22 -0.11
CA PHE A 65 -2.28 6.82 0.22
C PHE A 65 -3.56 6.02 0.06
N VAL A 66 -3.54 5.05 -0.86
CA VAL A 66 -4.75 4.34 -1.32
C VAL A 66 -4.97 3.09 -0.50
N GLY A 67 -3.92 2.31 -0.28
CA GLY A 67 -4.05 1.03 0.40
C GLY A 67 -2.71 0.43 0.79
N LEU A 68 -2.76 -0.44 1.79
CA LEU A 68 -1.64 -1.26 2.24
C LEU A 68 -2.17 -2.67 2.48
N THR A 69 -1.52 -3.69 1.93
CA THR A 69 -1.94 -5.07 2.15
C THR A 69 -0.74 -6.02 2.19
N PRO A 70 -0.71 -7.01 3.09
CA PRO A 70 0.20 -8.13 2.94
C PRO A 70 -0.16 -8.89 1.65
N GLY A 71 0.86 -9.33 0.91
CA GLY A 71 0.72 -10.08 -0.35
C GLY A 71 0.52 -11.58 -0.15
N THR A 72 0.02 -12.00 1.01
CA THR A 72 -0.15 -13.41 1.39
C THR A 72 -1.54 -13.89 0.93
N GLY A 73 -1.71 -14.09 -0.38
CA GLY A 73 -2.93 -14.61 -1.00
C GLY A 73 -2.81 -14.69 -2.52
N ASP A 74 -3.26 -15.80 -3.10
CA ASP A 74 -3.02 -16.19 -4.49
C ASP A 74 -3.12 -15.06 -5.53
N SER A 75 -2.13 -15.06 -6.42
CA SER A 75 -1.64 -13.99 -7.29
C SER A 75 -2.57 -13.55 -8.43
N THR A 76 -3.89 -13.64 -8.27
CA THR A 76 -4.86 -13.24 -9.31
C THR A 76 -5.94 -12.28 -8.81
N GLY A 77 -6.14 -12.16 -7.49
CA GLY A 77 -7.18 -11.31 -6.89
C GLY A 77 -6.73 -9.90 -6.50
N VAL A 78 -5.47 -9.72 -6.08
CA VAL A 78 -4.95 -8.44 -5.55
C VAL A 78 -4.67 -7.40 -6.64
N CYS A 79 -4.40 -7.83 -7.87
CA CYS A 79 -4.14 -6.95 -9.02
C CYS A 79 -5.31 -6.87 -10.02
N ARG A 80 -6.55 -7.16 -9.61
CA ARG A 80 -7.71 -6.95 -10.48
C ARG A 80 -8.27 -5.54 -10.30
N PHE A 81 -7.51 -4.53 -10.73
CA PHE A 81 -8.09 -3.27 -11.16
C PHE A 81 -8.86 -3.54 -12.48
N PRO A 82 -10.16 -3.18 -12.61
CA PRO A 82 -10.87 -3.35 -13.88
C PRO A 82 -10.24 -2.46 -14.97
N ASP A 83 -9.67 -3.14 -15.94
CA ASP A 83 -9.14 -2.75 -17.26
C ASP A 83 -9.83 -1.55 -17.94
N ARG A 84 -9.07 -0.59 -18.51
CA ARG A 84 -8.71 -0.53 -19.96
C ARG A 84 -8.10 0.82 -20.42
N SER A 85 -7.00 0.72 -21.18
CA SER A 85 -6.27 1.77 -21.94
C SER A 85 -5.36 2.70 -21.11
N ALA A 86 -4.13 3.06 -21.48
CA ALA A 86 -3.36 2.95 -22.72
C ALA A 86 -1.86 2.77 -22.37
N ARG A 87 -1.22 1.70 -22.86
CA ARG A 87 -0.24 1.72 -23.97
C ARG A 87 1.03 2.57 -23.73
N THR A 88 2.07 1.86 -23.28
CA THR A 88 3.52 1.97 -23.59
C THR A 88 4.20 3.35 -23.57
N ARG A 89 5.25 3.52 -22.74
CA ARG A 89 6.68 3.73 -23.12
C ARG A 89 7.61 4.11 -21.93
N PRO A 90 8.96 3.99 -22.07
CA PRO A 90 9.91 3.59 -21.02
C PRO A 90 10.67 4.77 -20.38
N TRP A 91 10.57 4.97 -19.06
CA TRP A 91 11.26 6.08 -18.39
C TRP A 91 11.89 5.73 -17.02
N LEU A 92 12.38 4.51 -16.87
CA LEU A 92 13.15 4.07 -15.70
C LEU A 92 14.60 4.62 -15.68
N SER A 93 14.80 5.94 -15.71
CA SER A 93 16.15 6.52 -15.52
C SER A 93 16.24 7.89 -14.84
N ALA A 94 15.15 8.45 -14.29
CA ALA A 94 15.19 9.81 -13.74
C ALA A 94 14.94 9.95 -12.23
N ALA A 95 15.01 8.87 -11.43
CA ALA A 95 14.82 8.95 -9.97
C ALA A 95 16.10 8.61 -9.19
N GLY A 96 17.21 9.26 -9.55
CA GLY A 96 18.49 9.07 -8.90
C GLY A 96 19.38 10.30 -9.03
N ARG A 97 18.98 11.40 -8.38
CA ARG A 97 19.83 12.46 -7.81
C ARG A 97 18.98 13.68 -7.46
N LEU A 98 18.62 13.79 -6.18
CA LEU A 98 18.70 15.02 -5.41
C LEU A 98 19.36 14.66 -4.08
#